data_AF-A0A179H2Z7-F1
#
_entry.id   AF-A0A179H2Z7-F1
#
_cell.length_a   1.000
_cell.length_b   1.000
_cell.length_c   1.000
_cell.angle_alpha   90.00
_cell.angle_beta   90.00
_cell.angle_gamma   90.00
#
_symmetry.space_group_name_H-M   'P 1'
#
loop_
_entity.id
_entity.type
_entity.pdbx_description
1 polymer ?
#
loop_
_entity_poly.entity_id
_entity_poly.type
_entity_poly.pdbx_seq_one_letter_code
_entity_poly.pdbx_strand_id
1 'polypeptide(L)'
;MSVQEQLERLQQLAAQDAGGDATAHNALLKGIRELQLTVETPIETTSRLNFQIMQSICSRVALEYRLLHILVAGDGKPVTASELASESGADELLIIRVMRVLAPIGLCDEVGPQTYAANANTRFRVLPGSIGAEKHHFDLDFGMGGRLVDYMRGPGIHQFADEPNEVTLFEYALGTKTIFGHLERNEEQKRSFDDYMASRRMVNAPQWFDIFPAVRRFGDLRGDTAVLVVDVGGGPGQELARFKERHPEMPGGLILQDLPLTLRRIERLPDGIEAMEYDFFTPQPVKGARAYFLRNVLHNWSNSKSEKILSRIVEAMDPEYSTLLIDDYVLPDTNAELRAAEMDILMWLHTSGLERTVSQWDALFSKVGLERVQIWRAERGNESVIEARTANKLNTANMVQFSIQSAVVVLLGVASGARACKGPPVNSATLDLVANFEGFRANPYTDATGHPTVGYGHLCKQSGCKDVKFPIPLSKADGKKLLAQDIAIAQNCITSDTANPVTLNANQYGALVSWAFNVGCGAAGSSTLVSRLNKGENPKTVIATELPKWNKGNGKPIPGLTRRRKAEVDLANTATNDPALPAKC
;
A
#
# COMPACT_ATOMS: atom_id res chain seq x y z
N MET A 1 -2.56 22.48 -12.68
CA MET A 1 -1.96 22.70 -14.02
C MET A 1 -3.09 23.02 -14.98
N SER A 2 -2.91 23.97 -15.89
CA SER A 2 -3.83 24.21 -17.01
C SER A 2 -3.78 23.03 -18.01
N VAL A 3 -4.78 22.91 -18.88
CA VAL A 3 -4.80 21.90 -19.96
C VAL A 3 -3.57 22.03 -20.85
N GLN A 4 -3.15 23.26 -21.16
CA GLN A 4 -1.97 23.54 -21.97
C GLN A 4 -0.68 23.03 -21.30
N GLU A 5 -0.50 23.28 -20.01
CA GLU A 5 0.64 22.77 -19.24
C GLU A 5 0.67 21.24 -19.19
N GLN A 6 -0.50 20.59 -19.12
CA GLN A 6 -0.59 19.13 -19.15
C GLN A 6 -0.20 18.57 -20.53
N LEU A 7 -0.63 19.21 -21.61
CA LEU A 7 -0.25 18.82 -22.99
C LEU A 7 1.26 18.95 -23.22
N GLU A 8 1.88 20.04 -22.78
CA GLU A 8 3.33 20.24 -22.88
C GLU A 8 4.10 19.17 -22.09
N ARG A 9 3.63 18.84 -20.88
CA ARG A 9 4.20 17.76 -20.08
C ARG A 9 4.05 16.40 -20.77
N LEU A 10 2.90 16.12 -21.38
CA LEU A 10 2.66 14.89 -22.12
C LEU A 10 3.58 14.76 -23.32
N GLN A 11 3.84 15.84 -24.05
CA GLN A 11 4.80 15.84 -25.15
C GLN A 11 6.22 15.48 -24.68
N GLN A 12 6.65 16.01 -23.53
CA GLN A 12 7.95 15.67 -22.94
C GLN A 12 8.01 14.20 -22.53
N LEU A 13 6.98 13.70 -21.84
CA LEU A 13 6.90 12.29 -21.41
C LEU A 13 6.87 11.34 -22.60
N ALA A 14 6.14 11.69 -23.66
CA ALA A 14 6.10 10.91 -24.89
C ALA A 14 7.47 10.85 -25.59
N ALA A 15 8.21 11.96 -25.62
CA ALA A 15 9.56 11.98 -26.17
C ALA A 15 10.54 11.14 -25.34
N GLN A 16 10.42 11.16 -24.01
CA GLN A 16 11.23 10.35 -23.10
C GLN A 16 10.93 8.86 -23.24
N ASP A 17 9.64 8.49 -23.32
CA ASP A 17 9.21 7.10 -23.52
C ASP A 17 9.71 6.55 -24.88
N ALA A 18 9.55 7.33 -25.95
CA ALA A 18 10.09 6.99 -27.27
C ALA A 18 11.64 6.92 -27.27
N GLY A 19 12.30 7.69 -26.39
CA GLY A 19 13.74 7.65 -26.15
C GLY A 19 14.22 6.46 -25.31
N GLY A 20 13.30 5.63 -24.80
CA GLY A 20 13.62 4.43 -24.02
C GLY A 20 13.77 4.64 -22.51
N ASP A 21 13.31 5.78 -21.96
CA ASP A 21 13.28 5.98 -20.51
C ASP A 21 12.27 5.02 -19.86
N ALA A 22 12.78 4.07 -19.07
CA ALA A 22 11.97 3.03 -18.45
C ALA A 22 10.91 3.56 -17.47
N THR A 23 11.06 4.79 -16.96
CA THR A 23 10.15 5.44 -16.02
C THR A 23 9.08 6.30 -16.70
N ALA A 24 9.33 6.73 -17.94
CA ALA A 24 8.47 7.67 -18.65
C ALA A 24 7.13 7.05 -19.06
N HIS A 25 7.10 5.76 -19.42
CA HIS A 25 5.87 5.09 -19.88
C HIS A 25 4.70 5.20 -18.89
N ASN A 26 4.93 4.84 -17.63
CA ASN A 26 3.88 4.86 -16.60
C ASN A 26 3.45 6.31 -16.28
N ALA A 27 4.41 7.24 -16.27
CA ALA A 27 4.12 8.66 -16.08
C ALA A 27 3.29 9.23 -17.25
N LEU A 28 3.56 8.79 -18.48
CA LEU A 28 2.82 9.17 -19.68
C LEU A 28 1.36 8.69 -19.59
N LEU A 29 1.12 7.41 -19.31
CA LEU A 29 -0.23 6.86 -19.13
C LEU A 29 -1.01 7.60 -18.03
N LYS A 30 -0.36 7.85 -16.89
CA LYS A 30 -0.95 8.64 -15.80
C LYS A 30 -1.33 10.05 -16.25
N GLY A 31 -0.45 10.74 -16.97
CA GLY A 31 -0.71 12.07 -17.49
C GLY A 31 -1.88 12.10 -18.48
N ILE A 32 -2.00 11.08 -19.35
CA ILE A 32 -3.11 10.97 -20.31
C ILE A 32 -4.43 10.86 -19.56
N ARG A 33 -4.47 10.06 -18.49
CA ARG A 33 -5.65 9.93 -17.65
C ARG A 33 -5.98 11.23 -16.92
N GLU A 34 -4.99 11.93 -16.36
CA GLU A 34 -5.17 13.23 -15.71
C GLU A 34 -5.72 14.28 -16.70
N LEU A 35 -5.22 14.29 -17.94
CA LEU A 35 -5.73 15.16 -19.00
C LEU A 35 -7.18 14.85 -19.34
N GLN A 36 -7.52 13.57 -19.54
CA GLN A 36 -8.90 13.14 -19.79
C GLN A 36 -9.84 13.63 -18.68
N LEU A 37 -9.47 13.43 -17.41
CA LEU A 37 -10.27 13.89 -16.27
C LEU A 37 -10.36 15.42 -16.18
N THR A 38 -9.36 16.14 -16.68
CA THR A 38 -9.36 17.61 -16.71
C THR A 38 -10.29 18.16 -17.79
N VAL A 39 -10.39 17.48 -18.94
CA VAL A 39 -11.15 17.98 -20.10
C VAL A 39 -12.59 17.46 -20.16
N GLU A 40 -12.87 16.27 -19.59
CA GLU A 40 -14.22 15.72 -19.54
C GLU A 40 -15.14 16.63 -18.71
N THR A 41 -16.29 16.97 -19.28
CA THR A 41 -17.40 17.54 -18.52
C THR A 41 -17.99 16.50 -17.57
N PRO A 42 -18.77 16.91 -16.55
CA PRO A 42 -19.45 15.96 -15.67
C PRO A 42 -20.35 14.95 -16.41
N ILE A 43 -21.00 15.36 -17.50
CA ILE A 43 -21.85 14.47 -18.30
C ILE A 43 -21.00 13.42 -19.03
N GLU A 44 -19.88 13.80 -19.61
CA GLU A 44 -18.98 12.87 -20.30
C GLU A 44 -18.35 11.87 -19.31
N THR A 45 -17.89 12.37 -18.16
CA THR A 45 -17.33 11.52 -17.10
C THR A 45 -18.33 10.48 -16.62
N THR A 46 -19.55 10.91 -16.28
CA THR A 46 -20.59 10.01 -15.75
C THR A 46 -21.12 9.06 -16.81
N SER A 47 -21.30 9.52 -18.05
CA SER A 47 -21.66 8.66 -19.18
C SER A 47 -20.63 7.55 -19.37
N ARG A 48 -19.33 7.88 -19.41
CA ARG A 48 -18.25 6.89 -19.54
C ARG A 48 -18.34 5.81 -18.47
N LEU A 49 -18.60 6.15 -17.21
CA LEU A 49 -18.75 5.17 -16.12
C LEU A 49 -20.02 4.32 -16.29
N ASN A 50 -21.16 4.94 -16.59
CA ASN A 50 -22.44 4.25 -16.72
C ASN A 50 -22.44 3.22 -17.86
N PHE A 51 -21.67 3.45 -18.93
CA PHE A 51 -21.61 2.56 -20.09
C PHE A 51 -20.53 1.47 -20.01
N GLN A 52 -19.66 1.46 -18.99
CA GLN A 52 -18.63 0.41 -18.82
C GLN A 52 -19.23 -1.00 -18.75
N ILE A 53 -20.39 -1.17 -18.09
CA ILE A 53 -21.11 -2.45 -18.04
C ILE A 53 -21.45 -2.98 -19.43
N MET A 54 -21.87 -2.11 -20.36
CA MET A 54 -22.20 -2.52 -21.72
C MET A 54 -20.95 -2.96 -22.49
N GLN A 55 -19.79 -2.33 -22.23
CA GLN A 55 -18.52 -2.70 -22.82
C GLN A 55 -18.08 -4.10 -22.37
N SER A 56 -18.15 -4.38 -21.07
CA SER A 56 -17.84 -5.71 -20.52
C SER A 56 -18.78 -6.79 -21.08
N ILE A 57 -20.08 -6.52 -21.18
CA ILE A 57 -21.06 -7.45 -21.77
C ILE A 57 -20.68 -7.75 -23.24
N CYS A 58 -20.37 -6.72 -24.04
CA CYS A 58 -19.98 -6.92 -25.44
C CYS A 58 -18.67 -7.71 -25.55
N SER A 59 -17.69 -7.44 -24.68
CA SER A 59 -16.43 -8.21 -24.61
C SER A 59 -16.69 -9.69 -24.32
N ARG A 60 -17.53 -9.99 -23.30
CA ARG A 60 -17.88 -11.38 -22.96
C ARG A 60 -18.64 -12.10 -24.07
N VAL A 61 -19.58 -11.42 -24.75
CA VAL A 61 -20.30 -11.94 -25.93
C VAL A 61 -19.33 -12.27 -27.06
N ALA A 62 -18.40 -11.36 -27.36
CA ALA A 62 -17.42 -11.55 -28.43
C ALA A 62 -16.49 -12.74 -28.17
N LEU A 63 -16.14 -12.99 -26.91
CA LEU A 63 -15.37 -14.16 -26.51
C LEU A 63 -16.19 -15.45 -26.64
N GLU A 64 -17.46 -15.45 -26.22
CA GLU A 64 -18.34 -16.61 -26.29
C GLU A 64 -18.57 -17.07 -27.73
N TYR A 65 -18.85 -16.12 -28.64
CA TYR A 65 -18.97 -16.39 -30.07
C TYR A 65 -17.61 -16.46 -30.79
N ARG A 66 -16.49 -16.40 -30.06
CA ARG A 66 -15.12 -16.49 -30.59
C ARG A 66 -14.80 -15.45 -31.68
N LEU A 67 -15.49 -14.32 -31.72
CA LEU A 67 -15.33 -13.27 -32.75
C LEU A 67 -13.87 -12.79 -32.83
N LEU A 68 -13.25 -12.54 -31.68
CA LEU A 68 -11.85 -12.10 -31.62
C LEU A 68 -10.88 -13.19 -32.12
N HIS A 69 -11.20 -14.46 -31.94
CA HIS A 69 -10.36 -15.57 -32.46
C HIS A 69 -10.42 -15.63 -33.97
N ILE A 70 -11.61 -15.43 -34.56
CA ILE A 70 -11.80 -15.39 -36.01
C ILE A 70 -11.00 -14.22 -36.62
N LEU A 71 -11.04 -13.03 -36.01
CA LEU A 71 -10.22 -11.89 -36.44
C LEU A 71 -8.72 -12.20 -36.40
N VAL A 72 -8.25 -12.85 -35.34
CA VAL A 72 -6.83 -13.21 -35.19
C VAL A 72 -6.42 -14.26 -36.22
N ALA A 73 -7.28 -15.24 -36.49
CA ALA A 73 -7.06 -16.29 -37.48
C ALA A 73 -6.97 -15.74 -38.93
N GLY A 74 -7.57 -14.59 -39.21
CA GLY A 74 -7.45 -13.87 -40.48
C GLY A 74 -6.05 -13.30 -40.77
N ASP A 75 -5.10 -13.41 -39.82
CA ASP A 75 -3.70 -12.98 -39.95
C ASP A 75 -3.53 -11.53 -40.45
N GLY A 76 -4.35 -10.63 -39.90
CA GLY A 76 -4.35 -9.20 -40.25
C GLY A 76 -5.18 -8.85 -41.48
N LYS A 77 -5.80 -9.83 -42.15
CA LYS A 77 -6.81 -9.55 -43.17
C LYS A 77 -8.10 -9.04 -42.51
N PRO A 78 -8.72 -7.98 -43.06
CA PRO A 78 -10.04 -7.55 -42.63
C PRO A 78 -11.09 -8.66 -42.82
N VAL A 79 -12.02 -8.77 -41.88
CA VAL A 79 -13.14 -9.72 -41.88
C VAL A 79 -14.45 -8.94 -41.75
N THR A 80 -15.40 -9.21 -42.65
CA THR A 80 -16.72 -8.59 -42.64
C THR A 80 -17.61 -9.18 -41.54
N ALA A 81 -18.65 -8.45 -41.13
CA ALA A 81 -19.64 -8.95 -40.19
C ALA A 81 -20.35 -10.22 -40.69
N SER A 82 -20.56 -10.33 -42.01
CA SER A 82 -21.18 -11.51 -42.63
C SER A 82 -20.26 -12.74 -42.57
N GLU A 83 -18.96 -12.56 -42.79
CA GLU A 83 -17.97 -13.63 -42.60
C GLU A 83 -17.87 -14.04 -41.12
N LEU A 84 -17.84 -13.07 -40.20
CA LEU A 84 -17.89 -13.36 -38.76
C LEU A 84 -19.16 -14.15 -38.39
N ALA A 85 -20.31 -13.79 -38.95
CA ALA A 85 -21.59 -14.49 -38.71
C ALA A 85 -21.54 -15.93 -39.22
N SER A 86 -21.00 -16.13 -40.43
CA SER A 86 -20.84 -17.46 -41.03
C SER A 86 -19.93 -18.36 -40.21
N GLU A 87 -18.82 -17.83 -39.70
CA GLU A 87 -17.82 -18.59 -38.93
C GLU A 87 -18.22 -18.82 -37.46
N SER A 88 -18.88 -17.84 -36.83
CA SER A 88 -19.28 -17.93 -35.42
C SER A 88 -20.65 -18.59 -35.20
N GLY A 89 -21.49 -18.64 -36.25
CA GLY A 89 -22.89 -19.07 -36.16
C GLY A 89 -23.82 -18.10 -35.44
N ALA A 90 -23.42 -16.84 -35.25
CA ALA A 90 -24.23 -15.82 -34.58
C ALA A 90 -24.93 -14.90 -35.59
N ASP A 91 -26.02 -14.25 -35.18
CA ASP A 91 -26.74 -13.32 -36.05
C ASP A 91 -25.86 -12.14 -36.46
N GLU A 92 -25.78 -11.86 -37.77
CA GLU A 92 -24.95 -10.79 -38.33
C GLU A 92 -25.26 -9.42 -37.68
N LEU A 93 -26.55 -9.11 -37.48
CA LEU A 93 -26.96 -7.85 -36.83
C LEU A 93 -26.50 -7.77 -35.36
N LEU A 94 -26.48 -8.89 -34.64
CA LEU A 94 -25.95 -8.93 -33.28
C LEU A 94 -24.45 -8.65 -33.29
N ILE A 95 -23.70 -9.29 -34.20
CA ILE A 95 -22.26 -9.06 -34.38
C ILE A 95 -22.00 -7.58 -34.67
N ILE A 96 -22.70 -6.98 -35.63
CA ILE A 96 -22.56 -5.55 -35.96
C ILE A 96 -22.73 -4.69 -34.71
N ARG A 97 -23.75 -4.96 -33.88
CA ARG A 97 -24.01 -4.20 -32.65
C ARG A 97 -22.90 -4.37 -31.60
N VAL A 98 -22.38 -5.58 -31.44
CA VAL A 98 -21.27 -5.88 -30.52
C VAL A 98 -19.99 -5.18 -31.00
N MET A 99 -19.66 -5.29 -32.29
CA MET A 99 -18.44 -4.72 -32.86
C MET A 99 -18.44 -3.17 -32.85
N ARG A 100 -19.60 -2.52 -32.93
CA ARG A 100 -19.76 -1.07 -32.69
C ARG A 100 -19.30 -0.62 -31.30
N VAL A 101 -19.20 -1.55 -30.34
CA VAL A 101 -18.65 -1.30 -29.02
C VAL A 101 -17.18 -1.72 -28.96
N LEU A 102 -16.82 -2.90 -29.47
CA LEU A 102 -15.45 -3.42 -29.38
C LEU A 102 -14.41 -2.58 -30.12
N ALA A 103 -14.77 -2.04 -31.30
CA ALA A 103 -13.84 -1.25 -32.08
C ALA A 103 -13.48 0.09 -31.40
N PRO A 104 -14.45 0.92 -30.94
CA PRO A 104 -14.11 2.16 -30.22
C PRO A 104 -13.39 1.98 -28.88
N ILE A 105 -13.59 0.86 -28.17
CA ILE A 105 -12.81 0.55 -26.96
C ILE A 105 -11.43 -0.07 -27.28
N GLY A 106 -11.09 -0.22 -28.57
CA GLY A 106 -9.77 -0.61 -29.05
C GLY A 106 -9.48 -2.11 -29.01
N LEU A 107 -10.49 -2.97 -28.88
CA LEU A 107 -10.29 -4.43 -28.91
C LEU A 107 -10.13 -5.00 -30.32
N CYS A 108 -10.47 -4.22 -31.34
CA CYS A 108 -10.24 -4.48 -32.77
C CYS A 108 -10.31 -3.15 -33.53
N ASP A 109 -9.97 -3.15 -34.82
CA ASP A 109 -10.08 -1.95 -35.66
C ASP A 109 -11.27 -2.10 -36.62
N GLU A 110 -12.10 -1.07 -36.80
CA GLU A 110 -13.08 -1.00 -37.90
C GLU A 110 -12.41 -0.33 -39.10
N VAL A 111 -12.14 -1.11 -40.15
CA VAL A 111 -11.35 -0.69 -41.33
C VAL A 111 -12.21 -0.41 -42.57
N GLY A 112 -13.53 -0.61 -42.44
CA GLY A 112 -14.53 -0.33 -43.46
C GLY A 112 -15.93 -0.61 -42.91
N PRO A 113 -17.00 -0.32 -43.68
CA PRO A 113 -18.36 -0.57 -43.23
C PRO A 113 -18.53 -2.02 -42.79
N GLN A 114 -18.82 -2.22 -41.49
CA GLN A 114 -19.03 -3.54 -40.90
C GLN A 114 -17.87 -4.53 -41.17
N THR A 115 -16.64 -4.00 -41.26
CA THR A 115 -15.44 -4.75 -41.61
C THR A 115 -14.36 -4.47 -40.59
N TYR A 116 -13.81 -5.53 -39.98
CA TYR A 116 -12.97 -5.42 -38.79
C TYR A 116 -11.63 -6.15 -38.95
N ALA A 117 -10.60 -5.67 -38.29
CA ALA A 117 -9.27 -6.27 -38.28
C ALA A 117 -8.74 -6.48 -36.85
N ALA A 118 -7.92 -7.51 -36.67
CA ALA A 118 -7.23 -7.76 -35.40
C ALA A 118 -6.07 -6.77 -35.19
N ASN A 119 -6.01 -6.16 -34.02
CA ASN A 119 -4.90 -5.33 -33.55
C ASN A 119 -4.13 -6.03 -32.42
N ALA A 120 -3.17 -5.33 -31.81
CA ALA A 120 -2.36 -5.88 -30.71
C ALA A 120 -3.22 -6.34 -29.52
N ASN A 121 -4.27 -5.58 -29.17
CA ASN A 121 -5.18 -5.93 -28.09
C ASN A 121 -6.03 -7.15 -28.44
N THR A 122 -6.50 -7.28 -29.70
CA THR A 122 -7.22 -8.48 -30.15
C THR A 122 -6.37 -9.73 -29.93
N ARG A 123 -5.09 -9.68 -30.34
CA ARG A 123 -4.15 -10.81 -30.23
C ARG A 123 -3.84 -11.14 -28.78
N PHE A 124 -3.64 -10.13 -27.94
CA PHE A 124 -3.44 -10.33 -26.51
C PHE A 124 -4.69 -10.91 -25.83
N ARG A 125 -5.89 -10.49 -26.25
CA ARG A 125 -7.16 -10.88 -25.64
C ARG A 125 -7.55 -12.34 -25.87
N VAL A 126 -7.06 -12.96 -26.94
CA VAL A 126 -7.32 -14.39 -27.25
C VAL A 126 -6.28 -15.34 -26.62
N LEU A 127 -5.30 -14.82 -25.87
CA LEU A 127 -4.41 -15.67 -25.10
C LEU A 127 -5.18 -16.39 -23.99
N PRO A 128 -4.88 -17.67 -23.66
CA PRO A 128 -5.60 -18.43 -22.63
C PRO A 128 -5.73 -17.68 -21.30
N GLY A 129 -4.65 -17.03 -20.87
CA GLY A 129 -4.63 -16.16 -19.70
C GLY A 129 -5.63 -15.02 -19.69
N SER A 130 -5.71 -14.30 -20.82
CA SER A 130 -6.61 -13.15 -20.98
C SER A 130 -8.07 -13.57 -21.05
N ILE A 131 -8.35 -14.72 -21.67
CA ILE A 131 -9.69 -15.33 -21.71
C ILE A 131 -10.07 -15.78 -20.30
N GLY A 132 -9.17 -16.49 -19.62
CA GLY A 132 -9.36 -16.94 -18.25
C GLY A 132 -9.63 -15.77 -17.30
N ALA A 133 -8.86 -14.68 -17.43
CA ALA A 133 -9.06 -13.47 -16.64
C ALA A 133 -10.42 -12.82 -16.89
N GLU A 134 -10.86 -12.72 -18.15
CA GLU A 134 -12.17 -12.15 -18.47
C GLU A 134 -13.30 -13.02 -17.90
N LYS A 135 -13.29 -14.32 -18.16
CA LYS A 135 -14.31 -15.23 -17.61
C LYS A 135 -14.32 -15.18 -16.09
N HIS A 136 -13.13 -15.16 -15.48
CA HIS A 136 -12.99 -15.09 -14.04
C HIS A 136 -13.68 -13.86 -13.44
N HIS A 137 -13.29 -12.67 -13.90
CA HIS A 137 -13.84 -11.42 -13.39
C HIS A 137 -15.29 -11.20 -13.84
N PHE A 138 -15.63 -11.46 -15.11
CA PHE A 138 -16.99 -11.23 -15.60
C PHE A 138 -17.98 -12.13 -14.87
N ASP A 139 -17.77 -13.45 -14.87
CA ASP A 139 -18.79 -14.39 -14.41
C ASP A 139 -18.97 -14.31 -12.88
N LEU A 140 -17.91 -14.02 -12.11
CA LEU A 140 -17.99 -13.87 -10.65
C LEU A 140 -18.34 -12.44 -10.22
N ASP A 141 -17.60 -11.44 -10.69
CA ASP A 141 -17.74 -10.07 -10.19
C ASP A 141 -19.07 -9.45 -10.64
N PHE A 142 -19.54 -9.73 -11.87
CA PHE A 142 -20.90 -9.32 -12.27
C PHE A 142 -21.96 -10.14 -11.54
N GLY A 143 -21.73 -11.43 -11.29
CA GLY A 143 -22.63 -12.26 -10.49
C GLY A 143 -22.83 -11.70 -9.09
N MET A 144 -21.75 -11.27 -8.43
CA MET A 144 -21.79 -10.58 -7.15
C MET A 144 -22.42 -9.19 -7.25
N GLY A 145 -22.00 -8.39 -8.24
CA GLY A 145 -22.52 -7.04 -8.47
C GLY A 145 -24.03 -7.01 -8.69
N GLY A 146 -24.59 -7.99 -9.41
CA GLY A 146 -26.03 -8.14 -9.62
C GLY A 146 -26.83 -8.44 -8.34
N ARG A 147 -26.17 -8.91 -7.28
CA ARG A 147 -26.78 -9.23 -5.99
C ARG A 147 -26.41 -8.23 -4.88
N LEU A 148 -25.51 -7.28 -5.16
CA LEU A 148 -24.96 -6.34 -4.18
C LEU A 148 -26.04 -5.52 -3.46
N VAL A 149 -27.03 -5.00 -4.18
CA VAL A 149 -28.08 -4.16 -3.58
C VAL A 149 -28.99 -4.97 -2.66
N ASP A 150 -29.31 -6.22 -3.03
CA ASP A 150 -30.11 -7.11 -2.18
C ASP A 150 -29.34 -7.53 -0.93
N TYR A 151 -28.04 -7.79 -1.08
CA TYR A 151 -27.14 -8.06 0.03
C TYR A 151 -27.06 -6.88 1.01
N MET A 152 -26.90 -5.65 0.49
CA MET A 152 -26.88 -4.42 1.30
C MET A 152 -28.16 -4.22 2.12
N ARG A 153 -29.32 -4.54 1.53
CA ARG A 153 -30.63 -4.36 2.17
C ARG A 153 -31.01 -5.51 3.09
N GLY A 154 -30.46 -6.70 2.84
CA GLY A 154 -30.70 -7.90 3.64
C GLY A 154 -29.67 -8.05 4.75
N PRO A 155 -28.64 -8.92 4.60
CA PRO A 155 -27.63 -9.12 5.64
C PRO A 155 -26.86 -7.86 6.06
N GLY A 156 -26.70 -6.89 5.17
CA GLY A 156 -25.85 -5.71 5.40
C GLY A 156 -24.41 -5.94 4.92
N ILE A 157 -23.68 -4.83 4.69
CA ILE A 157 -22.26 -4.88 4.30
C ILE A 157 -21.38 -4.85 5.55
N HIS A 158 -20.49 -5.83 5.65
CA HIS A 158 -19.42 -5.89 6.63
C HIS A 158 -18.08 -6.04 5.91
N GLN A 159 -17.05 -5.34 6.38
CA GLN A 159 -15.71 -5.41 5.79
C GLN A 159 -15.06 -6.77 6.04
N PHE A 160 -15.11 -7.24 7.30
CA PHE A 160 -14.67 -8.56 7.70
C PHE A 160 -15.90 -9.32 8.15
N ALA A 161 -16.33 -10.28 7.32
CA ALA A 161 -17.36 -11.23 7.69
C ALA A 161 -16.70 -12.52 8.19
N ASP A 162 -16.03 -12.44 9.34
CA ASP A 162 -15.33 -13.57 9.97
C ASP A 162 -16.06 -14.16 11.18
N GLU A 163 -17.22 -13.61 11.55
CA GLU A 163 -18.09 -14.17 12.57
C GLU A 163 -18.98 -15.31 12.03
N PRO A 164 -19.31 -16.34 12.84
CA PRO A 164 -20.01 -17.54 12.38
C PRO A 164 -21.38 -17.31 11.71
N ASN A 165 -22.01 -16.17 11.95
CA ASN A 165 -23.35 -15.82 11.46
C ASN A 165 -23.33 -14.75 10.37
N GLU A 166 -22.16 -14.26 9.97
CA GLU A 166 -22.03 -13.29 8.89
C GLU A 166 -21.91 -14.03 7.55
N VAL A 167 -22.49 -13.42 6.53
CA VAL A 167 -22.50 -13.95 5.16
C VAL A 167 -21.76 -12.95 4.29
N THR A 168 -20.74 -13.40 3.56
CA THR A 168 -20.02 -12.56 2.60
C THR A 168 -20.90 -12.31 1.37
N LEU A 169 -20.62 -11.24 0.60
CA LEU A 169 -21.29 -11.07 -0.69
C LEU A 169 -21.00 -12.24 -1.64
N PHE A 170 -19.79 -12.81 -1.58
CA PHE A 170 -19.43 -14.01 -2.32
C PHE A 170 -20.36 -15.18 -2.00
N GLU A 171 -20.55 -15.50 -0.71
CA GLU A 171 -21.45 -16.56 -0.27
C GLU A 171 -22.90 -16.26 -0.63
N TYR A 172 -23.34 -15.02 -0.43
CA TYR A 172 -24.70 -14.60 -0.74
C TYR A 172 -25.04 -14.73 -2.23
N ALA A 173 -24.10 -14.35 -3.11
CA ALA A 173 -24.31 -14.35 -4.55
C ALA A 173 -24.09 -15.72 -5.19
N LEU A 174 -23.08 -16.47 -4.74
CA LEU A 174 -22.58 -17.68 -5.40
C LEU A 174 -22.85 -18.98 -4.62
N GLY A 175 -23.42 -18.90 -3.41
CA GLY A 175 -23.84 -20.06 -2.61
C GLY A 175 -22.69 -20.92 -2.09
N THR A 176 -21.46 -20.38 -2.06
CA THR A 176 -20.26 -21.05 -1.57
C THR A 176 -19.47 -20.10 -0.69
N LYS A 177 -18.89 -20.59 0.42
CA LYS A 177 -18.23 -19.73 1.40
C LYS A 177 -16.95 -19.07 0.89
N THR A 178 -16.25 -19.73 -0.03
CA THR A 178 -14.95 -19.29 -0.53
C THR A 178 -14.85 -19.50 -2.03
N ILE A 179 -13.97 -18.75 -2.67
CA ILE A 179 -13.61 -18.94 -4.08
C ILE A 179 -13.23 -20.40 -4.38
N PHE A 180 -12.42 -21.04 -3.55
CA PHE A 180 -12.01 -22.42 -3.78
C PHE A 180 -13.18 -23.40 -3.75
N GLY A 181 -14.15 -23.21 -2.85
CA GLY A 181 -15.38 -24.02 -2.84
C GLY A 181 -16.25 -23.82 -4.08
N HIS A 182 -16.23 -22.62 -4.68
CA HIS A 182 -16.87 -22.37 -5.97
C HIS A 182 -16.15 -23.09 -7.11
N LEU A 183 -14.81 -22.97 -7.16
CA LEU A 183 -13.98 -23.59 -8.20
C LEU A 183 -14.06 -25.13 -8.17
N GLU A 184 -14.26 -25.75 -7.00
CA GLU A 184 -14.48 -27.20 -6.89
C GLU A 184 -15.79 -27.68 -7.52
N ARG A 185 -16.81 -26.81 -7.61
CA ARG A 185 -18.13 -27.14 -8.15
C ARG A 185 -18.31 -26.73 -9.61
N ASN A 186 -17.39 -25.92 -10.15
CA ASN A 186 -17.48 -25.38 -11.50
C ASN A 186 -16.15 -25.58 -12.25
N GLU A 187 -16.07 -26.67 -13.02
CA GLU A 187 -14.85 -27.04 -13.76
C GLU A 187 -14.43 -26.00 -14.81
N GLU A 188 -15.38 -25.34 -15.48
CA GLU A 188 -15.05 -24.30 -16.45
C GLU A 188 -14.41 -23.10 -15.77
N GLN A 189 -14.97 -22.70 -14.62
CA GLN A 189 -14.43 -21.60 -13.85
C GLN A 189 -13.08 -21.94 -13.23
N LYS A 190 -12.88 -23.19 -12.80
CA LYS A 190 -11.58 -23.69 -12.35
C LYS A 190 -10.52 -23.56 -13.44
N ARG A 191 -10.82 -24.01 -14.67
CA ARG A 191 -9.90 -23.88 -15.81
C ARG A 191 -9.58 -22.41 -16.10
N SER A 192 -10.59 -21.55 -16.14
CA SER A 192 -10.41 -20.11 -16.38
C SER A 192 -9.54 -19.45 -15.30
N PHE A 193 -9.76 -19.80 -14.03
CA PHE A 193 -8.93 -19.33 -12.92
C PHE A 193 -7.48 -19.83 -13.05
N ASP A 194 -7.27 -21.10 -13.39
CA ASP A 194 -5.93 -21.66 -13.55
C ASP A 194 -5.16 -20.99 -14.70
N ASP A 195 -5.81 -20.79 -15.85
CA ASP A 195 -5.22 -20.10 -17.01
C ASP A 195 -4.88 -18.65 -16.66
N TYR A 196 -5.79 -17.94 -15.98
CA TYR A 196 -5.53 -16.59 -15.49
C TYR A 196 -4.32 -16.56 -14.54
N MET A 197 -4.30 -17.43 -13.54
CA MET A 197 -3.19 -17.53 -12.59
C MET A 197 -1.88 -17.91 -13.31
N ALA A 198 -1.91 -18.79 -14.31
CA ALA A 198 -0.75 -19.14 -15.11
C ALA A 198 -0.22 -17.94 -15.92
N SER A 199 -1.09 -17.10 -16.45
CA SER A 199 -0.68 -15.91 -17.21
C SER A 199 0.00 -14.84 -16.37
N ARG A 200 -0.46 -14.66 -15.12
CA ARG A 200 0.24 -13.83 -14.13
C ARG A 200 1.66 -14.33 -13.86
N ARG A 201 1.94 -15.61 -14.14
CA ARG A 201 3.26 -16.24 -14.02
C ARG A 201 4.14 -16.08 -15.27
N MET A 202 3.58 -15.82 -16.45
CA MET A 202 4.31 -15.75 -17.74
C MET A 202 4.73 -14.34 -18.17
N VAL A 203 4.06 -13.31 -17.68
CA VAL A 203 4.54 -11.94 -17.86
C VAL A 203 5.88 -11.84 -17.11
N ASN A 204 6.90 -11.19 -17.69
CA ASN A 204 8.19 -10.86 -17.04
C ASN A 204 7.98 -9.91 -15.85
N ALA A 205 7.11 -10.28 -14.91
CA ALA A 205 6.93 -9.64 -13.64
C ALA A 205 8.25 -9.83 -12.87
N PRO A 206 8.83 -8.76 -12.33
CA PRO A 206 10.01 -8.84 -11.48
C PRO A 206 9.77 -9.87 -10.38
N GLN A 207 10.70 -10.82 -10.20
CA GLN A 207 10.55 -11.84 -9.15
C GLN A 207 10.91 -11.23 -7.79
N TRP A 208 10.38 -11.77 -6.70
CA TRP A 208 10.63 -11.22 -5.36
C TRP A 208 12.13 -11.11 -5.03
N PHE A 209 12.95 -12.05 -5.53
CA PHE A 209 14.41 -12.08 -5.34
C PHE A 209 15.21 -11.18 -6.30
N ASP A 210 14.52 -10.54 -7.26
CA ASP A 210 15.06 -9.42 -8.04
C ASP A 210 14.70 -8.08 -7.38
N ILE A 211 13.48 -7.98 -6.85
CA ILE A 211 12.96 -6.79 -6.15
C ILE A 211 13.72 -6.60 -4.82
N PHE A 212 13.81 -7.67 -4.04
CA PHE A 212 14.63 -7.77 -2.85
C PHE A 212 15.97 -8.41 -3.23
N PRO A 213 17.13 -7.82 -2.91
CA PRO A 213 18.45 -8.33 -3.32
C PRO A 213 18.86 -9.57 -2.52
N ALA A 214 18.18 -10.69 -2.75
CA ALA A 214 18.20 -11.90 -1.92
C ALA A 214 19.59 -12.50 -1.77
N VAL A 215 20.33 -12.67 -2.88
CA VAL A 215 21.69 -13.23 -2.88
C VAL A 215 22.61 -12.47 -1.95
N ARG A 216 22.60 -11.14 -2.03
CA ARG A 216 23.43 -10.29 -1.17
C ARG A 216 22.96 -10.33 0.29
N ARG A 217 21.65 -10.28 0.50
CA ARG A 217 21.05 -10.18 1.84
C ARG A 217 21.14 -11.47 2.63
N PHE A 218 21.23 -12.61 1.97
CA PHE A 218 21.31 -13.93 2.59
C PHE A 218 22.71 -14.56 2.54
N GLY A 219 23.74 -13.81 2.15
CA GLY A 219 25.12 -14.30 2.12
C GLY A 219 25.73 -14.61 3.49
N ASP A 220 25.03 -14.27 4.58
CA ASP A 220 25.44 -14.49 5.98
C ASP A 220 24.83 -15.76 6.60
N LEU A 221 24.43 -16.73 5.78
CA LEU A 221 23.80 -17.97 6.21
C LEU A 221 24.62 -18.71 7.29
N ARG A 222 23.97 -19.04 8.41
CA ARG A 222 24.62 -19.63 9.60
C ARG A 222 24.62 -21.17 9.56
N GLY A 223 25.63 -21.75 8.92
CA GLY A 223 25.93 -23.18 8.98
C GLY A 223 25.32 -24.01 7.84
N ASP A 224 25.87 -25.20 7.65
CA ASP A 224 25.62 -26.03 6.45
C ASP A 224 24.20 -26.64 6.41
N THR A 225 23.53 -26.76 7.57
CA THR A 225 22.16 -27.27 7.68
C THR A 225 21.11 -26.16 7.84
N ALA A 226 21.49 -24.90 7.62
CA ALA A 226 20.57 -23.78 7.78
C ALA A 226 19.45 -23.81 6.72
N VAL A 227 18.23 -23.47 7.12
CA VAL A 227 17.12 -23.24 6.19
C VAL A 227 17.22 -21.80 5.69
N LEU A 228 17.37 -21.64 4.38
CA LEU A 228 17.50 -20.35 3.72
C LEU A 228 16.12 -19.66 3.59
N VAL A 229 15.14 -20.33 2.99
CA VAL A 229 13.78 -19.80 2.82
C VAL A 229 12.74 -20.83 3.21
N VAL A 230 11.77 -20.40 4.02
CA VAL A 230 10.49 -21.09 4.22
C VAL A 230 9.42 -20.32 3.47
N ASP A 231 8.87 -20.89 2.40
CA ASP A 231 7.78 -20.32 1.60
C ASP A 231 6.44 -20.78 2.19
N VAL A 232 5.79 -19.90 2.95
CA VAL A 232 4.59 -20.20 3.74
C VAL A 232 3.35 -19.91 2.91
N GLY A 233 2.55 -20.94 2.64
CA GLY A 233 1.42 -20.84 1.70
C GLY A 233 1.88 -20.71 0.24
N GLY A 234 2.99 -21.36 -0.10
CA GLY A 234 3.65 -21.21 -1.41
C GLY A 234 2.93 -21.89 -2.59
N GLY A 235 1.78 -22.53 -2.34
CA GLY A 235 0.98 -23.16 -3.38
C GLY A 235 1.75 -24.29 -4.08
N PRO A 236 1.90 -24.25 -5.43
CA PRO A 236 2.65 -25.26 -6.17
C PRO A 236 4.18 -25.12 -6.07
N GLY A 237 4.72 -24.15 -5.30
CA GLY A 237 6.16 -24.02 -5.05
C GLY A 237 6.98 -23.35 -6.15
N GLN A 238 6.31 -22.69 -7.10
CA GLN A 238 6.95 -22.07 -8.26
C GLN A 238 7.94 -20.96 -7.90
N GLU A 239 7.73 -20.22 -6.80
CA GLU A 239 8.63 -19.15 -6.38
C GLU A 239 9.98 -19.70 -5.94
N LEU A 240 9.96 -20.75 -5.11
CA LEU A 240 11.18 -21.46 -4.72
C LEU A 240 11.84 -22.17 -5.90
N ALA A 241 11.06 -22.77 -6.80
CA ALA A 241 11.59 -23.42 -8.00
C ALA A 241 12.37 -22.44 -8.88
N ARG A 242 11.81 -21.26 -9.16
CA ARG A 242 12.47 -20.20 -9.94
C ARG A 242 13.68 -19.62 -9.22
N PHE A 243 13.58 -19.44 -7.91
CA PHE A 243 14.71 -18.99 -7.11
C PHE A 243 15.87 -19.99 -7.19
N LYS A 244 15.60 -21.30 -7.05
CA LYS A 244 16.62 -22.34 -7.13
C LYS A 244 17.22 -22.47 -8.54
N GLU A 245 16.41 -22.34 -9.58
CA GLU A 245 16.87 -22.36 -10.97
C GLU A 245 17.80 -21.18 -11.29
N ARG A 246 17.45 -19.97 -10.82
CA ARG A 246 18.21 -18.74 -11.11
C ARG A 246 19.38 -18.50 -10.16
N HIS A 247 19.34 -19.07 -8.97
CA HIS A 247 20.37 -18.97 -7.93
C HIS A 247 20.77 -20.34 -7.37
N PRO A 248 21.22 -21.29 -8.23
CA PRO A 248 21.60 -22.62 -7.79
C PRO A 248 22.77 -22.63 -6.79
N GLU A 249 23.59 -21.58 -6.82
CA GLU A 249 24.75 -21.35 -5.94
C GLU A 249 24.39 -21.03 -4.49
N MET A 250 23.16 -20.60 -4.22
CA MET A 250 22.77 -20.21 -2.87
C MET A 250 22.70 -21.44 -1.95
N PRO A 251 23.44 -21.44 -0.82
CA PRO A 251 23.44 -22.56 0.12
C PRO A 251 22.19 -22.56 0.99
N GLY A 252 21.94 -23.70 1.65
CA GLY A 252 20.84 -23.86 2.62
C GLY A 252 19.58 -24.51 2.05
N GLY A 253 18.75 -25.02 2.96
CA GLY A 253 17.50 -25.69 2.62
C GLY A 253 16.41 -24.72 2.18
N LEU A 254 15.60 -25.13 1.21
CA LEU A 254 14.39 -24.43 0.80
C LEU A 254 13.19 -25.29 1.21
N ILE A 255 12.25 -24.72 1.96
CA ILE A 255 11.08 -25.45 2.47
C ILE A 255 9.82 -24.79 1.90
N LEU A 256 9.03 -25.57 1.17
CA LEU A 256 7.70 -25.21 0.70
C LEU A 256 6.65 -25.68 1.71
N GLN A 257 5.86 -24.75 2.24
CA GLN A 257 4.77 -25.05 3.17
C GLN A 257 3.40 -24.75 2.57
N ASP A 258 2.50 -25.73 2.62
CA ASP A 258 1.08 -25.55 2.27
C ASP A 258 0.22 -26.65 2.92
N LEU A 259 -1.09 -26.60 2.69
CA LEU A 259 -2.01 -27.63 3.15
C LEU A 259 -1.82 -28.96 2.41
N PRO A 260 -2.18 -30.11 3.03
CA PRO A 260 -1.98 -31.44 2.44
C PRO A 260 -2.63 -31.62 1.06
N LEU A 261 -3.78 -31.00 0.81
CA LEU A 261 -4.46 -31.09 -0.49
C LEU A 261 -3.70 -30.36 -1.60
N THR A 262 -3.07 -29.24 -1.28
CA THR A 262 -2.27 -28.46 -2.24
C THR A 262 -1.00 -29.23 -2.60
N LEU A 263 -0.25 -29.70 -1.60
CA LEU A 263 1.02 -30.39 -1.81
C LEU A 263 0.87 -31.71 -2.58
N ARG A 264 -0.23 -32.46 -2.36
CA ARG A 264 -0.52 -33.69 -3.11
C ARG A 264 -0.74 -33.50 -4.62
N ARG A 265 -1.01 -32.26 -5.07
CA ARG A 265 -1.17 -31.94 -6.50
C ARG A 265 0.16 -31.64 -7.17
N ILE A 266 1.25 -31.57 -6.42
CA ILE A 266 2.58 -31.31 -6.97
C ILE A 266 3.15 -32.64 -7.47
N GLU A 267 3.30 -32.76 -8.79
CA GLU A 267 3.84 -33.98 -9.40
C GLU A 267 5.33 -34.16 -9.09
N ARG A 268 6.10 -33.07 -9.13
CA ARG A 268 7.55 -33.07 -8.85
C ARG A 268 8.02 -31.69 -8.43
N LEU A 269 8.78 -31.63 -7.33
CA LEU A 269 9.57 -30.46 -6.95
C LEU A 269 11.02 -30.59 -7.46
N PRO A 270 11.69 -29.47 -7.79
CA PRO A 270 13.13 -29.48 -8.02
C PRO A 270 13.93 -30.01 -6.82
N ASP A 271 15.06 -30.66 -7.11
CA ASP A 271 15.96 -31.15 -6.06
C ASP A 271 16.45 -30.00 -5.18
N GLY A 272 16.44 -30.21 -3.86
CA GLY A 272 16.81 -29.20 -2.85
C GLY A 272 15.66 -28.36 -2.33
N ILE A 273 14.42 -28.62 -2.77
CA ILE A 273 13.19 -28.06 -2.18
C ILE A 273 12.44 -29.17 -1.45
N GLU A 274 12.18 -28.98 -0.16
CA GLU A 274 11.43 -29.90 0.68
C GLU A 274 9.98 -29.41 0.84
N ALA A 275 9.00 -30.27 0.56
CA ALA A 275 7.59 -30.00 0.86
C ALA A 275 7.27 -30.36 2.31
N MET A 276 6.58 -29.47 3.02
CA MET A 276 6.17 -29.65 4.40
C MET A 276 4.70 -29.27 4.58
N GLU A 277 3.87 -30.21 5.03
CA GLU A 277 2.48 -29.91 5.37
C GLU A 277 2.43 -28.92 6.55
N TYR A 278 1.70 -27.82 6.38
CA TYR A 278 1.60 -26.80 7.42
C TYR A 278 0.33 -25.96 7.26
N ASP A 279 -0.36 -25.74 8.38
CA ASP A 279 -1.41 -24.74 8.52
C ASP A 279 -0.82 -23.52 9.25
N PHE A 280 -0.74 -22.38 8.56
CA PHE A 280 -0.16 -21.14 9.08
C PHE A 280 -0.89 -20.52 10.27
N PHE A 281 -2.06 -21.03 10.66
CA PHE A 281 -2.72 -20.66 11.91
C PHE A 281 -2.19 -21.42 13.13
N THR A 282 -1.38 -22.47 12.91
CA THR A 282 -0.73 -23.28 13.95
C THR A 282 0.73 -22.83 14.17
N PRO A 283 1.40 -23.20 15.28
CA PRO A 283 2.79 -22.82 15.52
C PRO A 283 3.73 -23.24 14.39
N GLN A 284 4.54 -22.31 13.89
CA GLN A 284 5.48 -22.55 12.79
C GLN A 284 6.55 -23.59 13.19
N PRO A 285 6.61 -24.76 12.50
CA PRO A 285 7.52 -25.86 12.87
C PRO A 285 9.00 -25.58 12.59
N VAL A 286 9.32 -24.82 11.53
CA VAL A 286 10.71 -24.50 11.18
C VAL A 286 11.16 -23.31 12.01
N LYS A 287 12.18 -23.48 12.86
CA LYS A 287 12.70 -22.43 13.76
C LYS A 287 14.00 -21.83 13.24
N GLY A 288 14.16 -20.52 13.37
CA GLY A 288 15.40 -19.81 13.07
C GLY A 288 15.81 -19.84 11.60
N ALA A 289 14.87 -20.01 10.67
CA ALA A 289 15.18 -19.91 9.24
C ALA A 289 15.71 -18.51 8.89
N ARG A 290 16.56 -18.40 7.87
CA ARG A 290 17.10 -17.10 7.44
C ARG A 290 15.99 -16.18 6.96
N ALA A 291 15.03 -16.71 6.19
CA ALA A 291 13.84 -16.00 5.76
C ALA A 291 12.57 -16.84 5.88
N TYR A 292 11.49 -16.19 6.34
CA TYR A 292 10.12 -16.65 6.14
C TYR A 292 9.49 -15.77 5.06
N PHE A 293 8.92 -16.39 4.04
CA PHE A 293 8.37 -15.72 2.86
C PHE A 293 6.86 -15.98 2.77
N LEU A 294 6.09 -14.93 2.51
CA LEU A 294 4.64 -14.97 2.32
C LEU A 294 4.32 -14.16 1.06
N ARG A 295 3.69 -14.77 0.06
CA ARG A 295 3.30 -14.08 -1.17
C ARG A 295 1.82 -14.23 -1.46
N ASN A 296 1.08 -13.13 -1.60
CA ASN A 296 -0.38 -13.17 -1.83
C ASN A 296 -1.09 -14.04 -0.78
N VAL A 297 -0.65 -13.92 0.49
CA VAL A 297 -1.24 -14.66 1.62
C VAL A 297 -2.05 -13.71 2.48
N LEU A 298 -1.41 -12.71 3.07
CA LEU A 298 -2.01 -11.86 4.11
C LEU A 298 -3.09 -10.92 3.56
N HIS A 299 -3.08 -10.62 2.27
CA HIS A 299 -4.14 -9.84 1.63
C HIS A 299 -5.51 -10.56 1.60
N ASN A 300 -5.54 -11.90 1.74
CA ASN A 300 -6.77 -12.69 1.76
C ASN A 300 -7.46 -12.72 3.14
N TRP A 301 -6.86 -12.07 4.14
CA TRP A 301 -7.24 -12.25 5.54
C TRP A 301 -7.49 -10.93 6.25
N SER A 302 -8.46 -10.96 7.16
CA SER A 302 -8.70 -9.87 8.11
C SER A 302 -7.46 -9.55 8.93
N ASN A 303 -7.44 -8.36 9.55
CA ASN A 303 -6.33 -7.97 10.41
C ASN A 303 -6.13 -8.96 11.57
N SER A 304 -7.21 -9.39 12.23
CA SER A 304 -7.14 -10.38 13.33
C SER A 304 -6.50 -11.70 12.90
N LYS A 305 -6.90 -12.23 11.74
CA LYS A 305 -6.32 -13.47 11.19
C LYS A 305 -4.87 -13.27 10.75
N SER A 306 -4.55 -12.13 10.15
CA SER A 306 -3.17 -11.78 9.76
C SER A 306 -2.26 -11.62 10.98
N GLU A 307 -2.75 -11.02 12.07
CA GLU A 307 -2.05 -10.95 13.36
C GLU A 307 -1.73 -12.34 13.90
N LYS A 308 -2.69 -13.27 13.82
CA LYS A 308 -2.49 -14.66 14.23
C LYS A 308 -1.40 -15.34 13.40
N ILE A 309 -1.47 -15.25 12.07
CA ILE A 309 -0.47 -15.83 11.16
C ILE A 309 0.92 -15.27 11.47
N LEU A 310 1.05 -13.94 11.51
CA LEU A 310 2.32 -13.28 11.77
C LEU A 310 2.89 -13.62 13.15
N SER A 311 2.04 -13.76 14.17
CA SER A 311 2.48 -14.17 15.50
C SER A 311 3.14 -15.55 15.48
N ARG A 312 2.62 -16.50 14.69
CA ARG A 312 3.23 -17.84 14.54
C ARG A 312 4.59 -17.79 13.87
N ILE A 313 4.77 -16.88 12.91
CA ILE A 313 6.07 -16.65 12.27
C ILE A 313 7.04 -15.99 13.26
N VAL A 314 6.62 -14.96 13.97
CA VAL A 314 7.44 -14.27 14.98
C VAL A 314 7.93 -15.23 16.07
N GLU A 315 7.08 -16.15 16.54
CA GLU A 315 7.45 -17.22 17.49
C GLU A 315 8.56 -18.15 16.98
N ALA A 316 8.79 -18.21 15.67
CA ALA A 316 9.81 -19.05 15.04
C ALA A 316 11.07 -18.30 14.60
N MET A 317 11.00 -16.97 14.46
CA MET A 317 12.13 -16.14 14.05
C MET A 317 13.22 -16.08 15.11
N ASP A 318 14.48 -16.18 14.68
CA ASP A 318 15.63 -15.74 15.47
C ASP A 318 15.73 -14.20 15.37
N PRO A 319 15.62 -13.46 16.48
CA PRO A 319 15.60 -11.99 16.45
C PRO A 319 16.85 -11.32 15.88
N GLU A 320 17.99 -12.01 15.88
CA GLU A 320 19.27 -11.47 15.40
C GLU A 320 19.64 -11.96 14.00
N TYR A 321 18.75 -12.72 13.34
CA TYR A 321 19.09 -13.44 12.10
C TYR A 321 17.95 -13.53 11.10
N SER A 322 16.75 -13.90 11.56
CA SER A 322 15.62 -14.15 10.68
C SER A 322 15.05 -12.85 10.11
N THR A 323 14.63 -12.92 8.85
CA THR A 323 13.89 -11.88 8.16
C THR A 323 12.53 -12.40 7.74
N LEU A 324 11.50 -11.57 7.82
CA LEU A 324 10.22 -11.82 7.18
C LEU A 324 10.16 -11.05 5.87
N LEU A 325 9.80 -11.73 4.79
CA LEU A 325 9.54 -11.14 3.50
C LEU A 325 8.05 -11.34 3.16
N ILE A 326 7.35 -10.25 2.86
CA ILE A 326 5.97 -10.29 2.39
C ILE A 326 5.94 -9.69 0.99
N ASP A 327 5.53 -10.47 0.00
CA ASP A 327 5.33 -10.04 -1.39
C ASP A 327 3.83 -9.88 -1.65
N ASP A 328 3.36 -8.63 -1.58
CA ASP A 328 1.95 -8.22 -1.68
C ASP A 328 1.83 -6.84 -2.36
N TYR A 329 0.61 -6.38 -2.66
CA TYR A 329 0.38 -4.97 -2.97
C TYR A 329 0.58 -4.11 -1.72
N VAL A 330 1.24 -2.96 -1.91
CA VAL A 330 1.48 -2.01 -0.82
C VAL A 330 1.01 -0.63 -1.24
N LEU A 331 -0.17 -0.25 -0.77
CA LEU A 331 -0.81 0.99 -1.17
C LEU A 331 -0.11 2.19 -0.51
N PRO A 332 0.01 3.34 -1.21
CA PRO A 332 0.37 4.58 -0.55
C PRO A 332 -0.78 5.04 0.36
N ASP A 333 -0.48 5.76 1.44
CA ASP A 333 -1.52 6.27 2.35
C ASP A 333 -2.43 7.33 1.69
N THR A 334 -2.00 7.91 0.56
CA THR A 334 -2.81 8.83 -0.24
C THR A 334 -2.55 8.60 -1.73
N ASN A 335 -3.54 8.93 -2.56
CA ASN A 335 -3.44 8.87 -4.02
C ASN A 335 -3.05 7.47 -4.55
N ALA A 336 -3.69 6.42 -4.03
CA ALA A 336 -3.54 5.08 -4.57
C ALA A 336 -3.86 5.04 -6.07
N GLU A 337 -3.06 4.30 -6.81
CA GLU A 337 -3.28 4.08 -8.24
C GLU A 337 -4.52 3.20 -8.45
N LEU A 338 -5.29 3.48 -9.51
CA LEU A 338 -6.62 2.90 -9.71
C LEU A 338 -6.58 1.38 -9.71
N ARG A 339 -5.61 0.76 -10.40
CA ARG A 339 -5.51 -0.70 -10.49
C ARG A 339 -5.24 -1.35 -9.13
N ALA A 340 -4.46 -0.71 -8.27
CA ALA A 340 -4.19 -1.16 -6.90
C ALA A 340 -5.43 -1.00 -6.00
N ALA A 341 -6.17 0.11 -6.14
CA ALA A 341 -7.42 0.33 -5.43
C ALA A 341 -8.53 -0.65 -5.87
N GLU A 342 -8.61 -0.98 -7.15
CA GLU A 342 -9.54 -2.00 -7.67
C GLU A 342 -9.18 -3.40 -7.16
N MET A 343 -7.88 -3.70 -7.00
CA MET A 343 -7.44 -4.95 -6.37
C MET A 343 -7.89 -5.04 -4.91
N ASP A 344 -7.84 -3.96 -4.14
CA ASP A 344 -8.35 -3.92 -2.76
C ASP A 344 -9.85 -4.28 -2.70
N ILE A 345 -10.65 -3.69 -3.59
CA ILE A 345 -12.09 -4.02 -3.69
C ILE A 345 -12.28 -5.48 -4.10
N LEU A 346 -11.47 -6.01 -5.02
CA LEU A 346 -11.51 -7.43 -5.39
C LEU A 346 -11.23 -8.34 -4.18
N MET A 347 -10.25 -7.99 -3.34
CA MET A 347 -9.93 -8.77 -2.14
C MET A 347 -11.07 -8.76 -1.12
N TRP A 348 -11.73 -7.62 -0.93
CA TRP A 348 -12.96 -7.55 -0.13
C TRP A 348 -14.04 -8.49 -0.69
N LEU A 349 -14.32 -8.40 -1.99
CA LEU A 349 -15.38 -9.18 -2.64
C LEU A 349 -15.13 -10.70 -2.59
N HIS A 350 -13.90 -11.16 -2.81
CA HIS A 350 -13.58 -12.58 -2.97
C HIS A 350 -13.21 -13.28 -1.66
N THR A 351 -12.61 -12.55 -0.71
CA THR A 351 -11.97 -13.17 0.46
C THR A 351 -12.31 -12.50 1.78
N SER A 352 -13.06 -11.39 1.77
CA SER A 352 -13.15 -10.47 2.92
C SER A 352 -11.76 -10.03 3.41
N GLY A 353 -10.82 -9.96 2.46
CA GLY A 353 -9.46 -9.50 2.66
C GLY A 353 -9.34 -8.00 2.37
N LEU A 354 -8.11 -7.52 2.26
CA LEU A 354 -7.80 -6.15 1.88
C LEU A 354 -6.35 -6.02 1.42
N GLU A 355 -6.11 -5.07 0.52
CA GLU A 355 -4.77 -4.58 0.25
C GLU A 355 -4.44 -3.45 1.22
N ARG A 356 -3.27 -3.52 1.86
CA ARG A 356 -2.93 -2.63 2.97
C ARG A 356 -2.06 -1.47 2.53
N THR A 357 -2.32 -0.29 3.10
CA THR A 357 -1.41 0.85 2.98
C THR A 357 -0.15 0.65 3.82
N VAL A 358 0.87 1.48 3.59
CA VAL A 358 2.10 1.49 4.39
C VAL A 358 1.79 1.63 5.89
N SER A 359 0.93 2.59 6.28
CA SER A 359 0.58 2.78 7.69
C SER A 359 -0.21 1.62 8.29
N GLN A 360 -1.07 0.95 7.50
CA GLN A 360 -1.81 -0.22 7.94
C GLN A 360 -0.88 -1.43 8.16
N TRP A 361 0.11 -1.64 7.28
CA TRP A 361 1.16 -2.64 7.49
C TRP A 361 1.97 -2.38 8.76
N ASP A 362 2.41 -1.13 8.96
CA ASP A 362 3.17 -0.75 10.16
C ASP A 362 2.37 -0.94 11.45
N ALA A 363 1.07 -0.64 11.42
CA ALA A 363 0.16 -0.89 12.54
C ALA A 363 -0.02 -2.40 12.82
N LEU A 364 -0.15 -3.22 11.77
CA LEU A 364 -0.25 -4.67 11.88
C LEU A 364 1.02 -5.27 12.49
N PHE A 365 2.20 -4.89 11.97
CA PHE A 365 3.50 -5.35 12.49
C PHE A 365 3.72 -4.99 13.95
N SER A 366 3.34 -3.76 14.34
CA SER A 366 3.48 -3.28 15.71
C SER A 366 2.71 -4.14 16.72
N LYS A 367 1.58 -4.74 16.34
CA LYS A 367 0.79 -5.61 17.24
C LYS A 367 1.45 -6.95 17.53
N VAL A 368 2.28 -7.44 16.63
CA VAL A 368 2.90 -8.77 16.70
C VAL A 368 4.40 -8.72 17.01
N GLY A 369 4.93 -7.53 17.31
CA GLY A 369 6.35 -7.35 17.64
C GLY A 369 7.26 -7.43 16.42
N LEU A 370 6.78 -7.01 15.26
CA LEU A 370 7.58 -6.82 14.05
C LEU A 370 7.83 -5.32 13.82
N GLU A 371 8.95 -5.01 13.16
CA GLU A 371 9.22 -3.69 12.60
C GLU A 371 9.58 -3.84 11.12
N ARG A 372 9.05 -2.93 10.30
CA ARG A 372 9.38 -2.86 8.88
C ARG A 372 10.78 -2.28 8.71
N VAL A 373 11.63 -2.98 7.97
CA VAL A 373 12.96 -2.53 7.57
C VAL A 373 12.85 -1.66 6.33
N GLN A 374 12.24 -2.18 5.26
CA GLN A 374 12.15 -1.50 3.97
C GLN A 374 11.00 -2.06 3.14
N ILE A 375 10.47 -1.23 2.22
CA ILE A 375 9.59 -1.69 1.12
C ILE A 375 10.40 -1.60 -0.16
N TRP A 376 10.60 -2.74 -0.79
CA TRP A 376 11.31 -2.89 -2.05
C TRP A 376 10.28 -2.89 -3.18
N ARG A 377 10.49 -2.02 -4.17
CA ARG A 377 9.58 -1.84 -5.31
C ARG A 377 10.33 -2.07 -6.61
N ALA A 378 9.68 -2.72 -7.56
CA ALA A 378 10.18 -2.78 -8.91
C ALA A 378 9.97 -1.47 -9.66
N GLU A 379 10.73 -1.26 -10.73
CA GLU A 379 10.48 -0.17 -11.70
C GLU A 379 9.16 -0.37 -12.46
N ARG A 380 8.73 -1.63 -12.62
CA ARG A 380 7.50 -2.02 -13.30
C ARG A 380 6.74 -3.05 -12.47
N GLY A 381 5.42 -2.88 -12.36
CA GLY A 381 4.54 -3.75 -11.57
C GLY A 381 4.01 -3.05 -10.32
N ASN A 382 2.95 -3.65 -9.74
CA ASN A 382 2.23 -3.07 -8.61
C ASN A 382 2.46 -3.84 -7.28
N GLU A 383 3.13 -4.99 -7.35
CA GLU A 383 3.55 -5.78 -6.19
C GLU A 383 4.86 -5.21 -5.61
N SER A 384 5.07 -5.40 -4.31
CA SER A 384 6.25 -4.93 -3.58
C SER A 384 6.66 -5.97 -2.54
N VAL A 385 7.97 -6.06 -2.26
CA VAL A 385 8.47 -6.92 -1.18
C VAL A 385 8.70 -6.07 0.06
N ILE A 386 7.95 -6.35 1.11
CA ILE A 386 8.15 -5.77 2.44
C ILE A 386 9.17 -6.64 3.19
N GLU A 387 10.27 -6.03 3.61
CA GLU A 387 11.24 -6.62 4.52
C GLU A 387 10.90 -6.21 5.96
N ALA A 388 10.68 -7.18 6.84
CA ALA A 388 10.42 -6.96 8.25
C ALA A 388 11.29 -7.86 9.13
N ARG A 389 11.46 -7.47 10.40
CA ARG A 389 12.18 -8.26 11.41
C ARG A 389 11.49 -8.13 12.76
N THR A 390 11.82 -9.01 13.70
CA THR A 390 11.33 -8.84 15.07
C THR A 390 11.84 -7.52 15.64
N ALA A 391 10.95 -6.75 16.25
CA ALA A 391 11.32 -5.55 16.98
C ALA A 391 12.24 -5.95 18.15
N ASN A 392 13.35 -5.24 18.32
CA ASN A 392 14.29 -5.49 19.42
C ASN A 392 13.55 -5.48 20.77
N LYS A 393 13.89 -6.41 21.70
CA LYS A 393 13.21 -6.51 23.02
C LYS A 393 13.29 -5.24 23.89
N LEU A 394 14.18 -4.30 23.57
CA LEU A 394 14.21 -2.96 24.17
C LEU A 394 13.05 -2.06 23.71
N ASN A 395 12.40 -2.36 22.58
CA ASN A 395 11.17 -1.72 22.09
C ASN A 395 9.90 -2.42 22.61
N THR A 396 9.93 -3.73 22.89
CA THR A 396 8.73 -4.48 23.34
C THR A 396 8.31 -4.13 24.76
N ALA A 397 9.23 -3.72 25.64
CA ALA A 397 8.87 -3.22 26.97
C ALA A 397 8.01 -1.93 26.91
N ASN A 398 8.10 -1.15 25.82
CA ASN A 398 7.23 0.00 25.58
C ASN A 398 5.90 -0.37 24.90
N MET A 399 5.83 -1.49 24.17
CA MET A 399 4.58 -1.98 23.55
C MET A 399 3.61 -2.63 24.54
N VAL A 400 4.12 -3.36 25.53
CA VAL A 400 3.26 -4.09 26.50
C VAL A 400 2.51 -3.13 27.44
N GLN A 401 2.90 -1.86 27.51
CA GLN A 401 2.16 -0.84 28.26
C GLN A 401 1.08 -0.11 27.43
N PHE A 402 1.05 -0.33 26.10
CA PHE A 402 0.05 0.25 25.18
C PHE A 402 -1.16 -0.67 24.93
N SER A 403 -1.08 -1.98 25.23
CA SER A 403 -2.15 -2.96 24.93
C SER A 403 -3.29 -3.06 25.95
N ILE A 404 -3.46 -2.09 26.86
CA ILE A 404 -4.61 -2.04 27.80
C ILE A 404 -5.45 -0.73 27.65
N GLN A 405 -5.28 0.06 26.58
CA GLN A 405 -6.09 1.27 26.35
C GLN A 405 -6.92 1.31 25.07
N SER A 406 -7.03 0.22 24.31
CA SER A 406 -7.80 0.21 23.05
C SER A 406 -9.06 -0.67 23.06
N ALA A 407 -9.59 -1.03 24.24
CA ALA A 407 -10.78 -1.88 24.35
C ALA A 407 -11.91 -1.28 25.21
N VAL A 408 -12.21 0.03 25.10
CA VAL A 408 -13.53 0.60 25.50
C VAL A 408 -13.81 1.92 24.75
N VAL A 409 -14.03 1.92 23.42
CA VAL A 409 -14.82 2.99 22.75
C VAL A 409 -15.44 2.44 21.45
N VAL A 410 -16.33 1.44 21.52
CA VAL A 410 -17.41 1.25 20.53
C VAL A 410 -18.61 0.66 21.27
N LEU A 411 -19.31 1.49 22.03
CA LEU A 411 -20.70 1.24 22.47
C LEU A 411 -21.21 2.51 23.14
N LEU A 412 -21.63 3.46 22.32
CA LEU A 412 -22.75 4.40 22.47
C LEU A 412 -22.54 5.53 21.46
N GLY A 413 -23.44 5.62 20.50
CA GLY A 413 -23.42 6.66 19.48
C GLY A 413 -23.51 8.05 20.11
N VAL A 414 -22.46 8.84 19.93
CA VAL A 414 -22.55 10.29 19.82
C VAL A 414 -21.51 10.71 18.79
N ALA A 415 -21.96 11.29 17.68
CA ALA A 415 -21.10 12.00 16.76
C ALA A 415 -20.32 13.08 17.53
N SER A 416 -18.99 12.98 17.57
CA SER A 416 -18.15 14.12 17.96
C SER A 416 -17.35 14.53 16.74
N GLY A 417 -17.79 15.62 16.12
CA GLY A 417 -16.96 16.35 15.17
C GLY A 417 -15.75 16.89 15.92
N ALA A 418 -14.57 16.30 15.74
CA ALA A 418 -13.32 16.90 16.18
C ALA A 418 -13.07 18.14 15.33
N ARG A 419 -13.37 19.32 15.89
CA ARG A 419 -12.90 20.60 15.36
C ARG A 419 -11.38 20.58 15.40
N ALA A 420 -10.71 20.80 14.27
CA ALA A 420 -9.25 21.00 14.24
C ALA A 420 -8.90 22.29 15.02
N CYS A 421 -8.35 22.15 16.22
CA CYS A 421 -7.93 23.29 17.05
C CYS A 421 -6.70 23.98 16.44
N LYS A 422 -6.76 25.30 16.28
CA LYS A 422 -5.59 26.09 15.89
C LYS A 422 -4.82 26.52 17.14
N GLY A 423 -3.57 26.06 17.27
CA GLY A 423 -2.70 26.41 18.39
C GLY A 423 -2.24 27.88 18.34
N PRO A 424 -2.00 28.52 19.51
CA PRO A 424 -1.45 29.87 19.56
C PRO A 424 -0.04 29.90 18.94
N PRO A 425 0.37 31.02 18.34
CA PRO A 425 1.73 31.18 17.83
C PRO A 425 2.77 31.01 18.95
N VAL A 426 3.89 30.34 18.66
CA VAL A 426 5.04 30.30 19.57
C VAL A 426 5.76 31.64 19.64
N ASN A 427 6.46 31.90 20.75
CA ASN A 427 7.26 33.11 20.92
C ASN A 427 8.63 33.03 20.21
N SER A 428 9.34 34.17 20.16
CA SER A 428 10.65 34.26 19.52
C SER A 428 11.70 33.31 20.13
N ALA A 429 11.67 33.12 21.45
CA ALA A 429 12.58 32.20 22.14
C ALA A 429 12.42 30.75 21.65
N THR A 430 11.19 30.34 21.31
CA THR A 430 10.92 29.02 20.74
C THR A 430 11.43 28.90 19.31
N LEU A 431 11.19 29.92 18.47
CA LEU A 431 11.70 29.94 17.10
C LEU A 431 13.23 29.91 17.06
N ASP A 432 13.88 30.63 17.98
CA ASP A 432 15.33 30.65 18.13
C ASP A 432 15.87 29.29 18.58
N LEU A 433 15.18 28.64 19.53
CA LEU A 433 15.52 27.30 19.98
C LEU A 433 15.49 26.30 18.82
N VAL A 434 14.39 26.24 18.06
CA VAL A 434 14.27 25.29 16.93
C VAL A 434 15.28 25.63 15.84
N ALA A 435 15.40 26.90 15.45
CA ALA A 435 16.37 27.36 14.46
C ALA A 435 17.82 26.94 14.78
N ASN A 436 18.21 26.97 16.05
CA ASN A 436 19.54 26.56 16.50
C ASN A 436 19.80 25.06 16.32
N PHE A 437 18.77 24.21 16.42
CA PHE A 437 18.92 22.76 16.27
C PHE A 437 18.74 22.25 14.84
N GLU A 438 17.92 22.91 14.01
CA GLU A 438 17.72 22.53 12.61
C GLU A 438 18.88 22.98 11.70
N GLY A 439 19.54 24.09 12.05
CA GLY A 439 20.60 24.67 11.23
C GLY A 439 20.08 25.41 9.99
N PHE A 440 20.81 26.42 9.51
CA PHE A 440 20.35 27.30 8.42
C PHE A 440 21.12 27.07 7.12
N ARG A 441 20.39 26.89 6.01
CA ARG A 441 20.95 26.93 4.65
C ARG A 441 20.19 27.92 3.76
N ALA A 442 20.91 28.94 3.29
CA ALA A 442 20.32 30.02 2.47
C ALA A 442 19.89 29.54 1.08
N ASN A 443 20.59 28.56 0.50
CA ASN A 443 20.29 28.00 -0.81
C ASN A 443 19.63 26.62 -0.68
N PRO A 444 18.73 26.25 -1.62
CA PRO A 444 18.20 24.90 -1.73
C PRO A 444 19.32 23.86 -1.77
N TYR A 445 19.12 22.76 -1.04
CA TYR A 445 20.03 21.63 -0.96
C TYR A 445 19.24 20.34 -0.90
N THR A 446 19.89 19.22 -1.24
CA THR A 446 19.31 17.89 -1.00
C THR A 446 19.66 17.44 0.41
N ASP A 447 18.65 17.11 1.21
CA ASP A 447 18.86 16.62 2.58
C ASP A 447 19.34 15.15 2.61
N ALA A 448 19.60 14.63 3.82
CA ALA A 448 20.09 13.28 4.02
C ALA A 448 19.09 12.19 3.61
N THR A 449 17.82 12.54 3.39
CA THR A 449 16.75 11.66 2.90
C THR A 449 16.46 11.84 1.41
N GLY A 450 17.24 12.67 0.71
CA GLY A 450 17.12 12.84 -0.74
C GLY A 450 16.10 13.89 -1.18
N HIS A 451 15.55 14.69 -0.26
CA HIS A 451 14.51 15.68 -0.58
C HIS A 451 15.08 17.09 -0.75
N PRO A 452 14.50 17.91 -1.66
CA PRO A 452 14.90 19.31 -1.82
C PRO A 452 14.43 20.13 -0.61
N THR A 453 15.38 20.80 0.04
CA THR A 453 15.19 21.44 1.34
C THR A 453 15.86 22.81 1.38
N VAL A 454 15.32 23.78 2.11
CA VAL A 454 15.91 25.14 2.27
C VAL A 454 15.66 25.71 3.67
N GLY A 455 16.42 26.72 4.08
CA GLY A 455 16.23 27.42 5.33
C GLY A 455 16.56 26.54 6.54
N TYR A 456 15.63 26.44 7.49
CA TYR A 456 15.74 25.61 8.69
C TYR A 456 15.06 24.24 8.50
N GLY A 457 15.41 23.54 7.43
CA GLY A 457 14.86 22.21 7.13
C GLY A 457 13.49 22.20 6.43
N HIS A 458 13.09 23.29 5.76
CA HIS A 458 11.82 23.34 5.02
C HIS A 458 11.87 22.45 3.79
N LEU A 459 11.00 21.44 3.72
CA LEU A 459 10.83 20.55 2.57
C LEU A 459 10.09 21.25 1.44
N CYS A 460 10.78 21.46 0.32
CA CYS A 460 10.25 22.12 -0.85
C CYS A 460 9.35 21.18 -1.66
N LYS A 461 8.19 21.68 -2.10
CA LYS A 461 7.25 20.92 -2.94
C LYS A 461 7.61 20.97 -4.41
N GLN A 462 8.41 21.94 -4.82
CA GLN A 462 8.85 22.12 -6.21
C GLN A 462 10.37 22.12 -6.34
N SER A 463 10.86 21.67 -7.50
CA SER A 463 12.30 21.70 -7.83
C SER A 463 12.85 23.13 -7.71
N GLY A 464 14.00 23.25 -7.04
CA GLY A 464 14.63 24.55 -6.76
C GLY A 464 13.89 25.40 -5.73
N CYS A 465 12.94 24.84 -4.98
CA CYS A 465 12.15 25.54 -3.96
C CYS A 465 11.35 26.73 -4.50
N LYS A 466 10.83 26.61 -5.74
CA LYS A 466 10.01 27.63 -6.39
C LYS A 466 8.68 27.91 -5.69
N ASP A 467 8.25 27.00 -4.81
CA ASP A 467 7.07 27.15 -3.97
C ASP A 467 7.30 28.03 -2.72
N VAL A 468 8.55 28.35 -2.39
CA VAL A 468 8.91 29.24 -1.28
C VAL A 468 8.69 30.70 -1.69
N LYS A 469 7.78 31.39 -0.98
CA LYS A 469 7.39 32.78 -1.29
C LYS A 469 8.43 33.84 -0.90
N PHE A 470 9.57 33.42 -0.37
CA PHE A 470 10.65 34.30 0.05
C PHE A 470 11.80 34.25 -0.97
N PRO A 471 12.53 35.37 -1.20
CA PRO A 471 13.66 35.38 -2.12
C PRO A 471 14.72 34.35 -1.75
N ILE A 472 15.29 33.69 -2.75
CA ILE A 472 16.44 32.79 -2.63
C ILE A 472 17.67 33.48 -3.25
N PRO A 473 18.83 33.55 -2.56
CA PRO A 473 19.17 32.92 -1.28
C PRO A 473 18.36 33.49 -0.10
N LEU A 474 17.84 32.59 0.74
CA LEU A 474 16.97 32.94 1.85
C LEU A 474 17.74 33.76 2.88
N SER A 475 17.13 34.84 3.40
CA SER A 475 17.68 35.56 4.54
C SER A 475 17.38 34.78 5.84
N LYS A 476 18.21 34.93 6.89
CA LYS A 476 17.90 34.29 8.19
C LYS A 476 16.57 34.76 8.77
N ALA A 477 16.17 36.01 8.49
CA ALA A 477 14.90 36.57 8.93
C ALA A 477 13.72 35.90 8.22
N ASP A 478 13.80 35.72 6.89
CA ASP A 478 12.75 35.04 6.12
C ASP A 478 12.74 33.54 6.39
N GLY A 479 13.90 32.93 6.64
CA GLY A 479 13.99 31.56 7.14
C GLY A 479 13.26 31.36 8.46
N LYS A 480 13.32 32.32 9.40
CA LYS A 480 12.55 32.25 10.65
C LYS A 480 11.05 32.43 10.42
N LYS A 481 10.64 33.26 9.45
CA LYS A 481 9.22 33.39 9.06
C LYS A 481 8.69 32.10 8.44
N LEU A 482 9.51 31.43 7.62
CA LEU A 482 9.18 30.13 7.02
C LEU A 482 9.11 29.04 8.09
N LEU A 483 10.08 28.99 9.00
CA LEU A 483 10.07 28.06 10.15
C LEU A 483 8.84 28.24 11.04
N ALA A 484 8.39 29.48 11.27
CA ALA A 484 7.16 29.75 12.02
C ALA A 484 5.90 29.19 11.33
N GLN A 485 5.91 29.06 10.00
CA GLN A 485 4.83 28.41 9.25
C GLN A 485 4.91 26.89 9.41
N ASP A 486 6.10 26.31 9.33
CA ASP A 486 6.31 24.86 9.44
C ASP A 486 5.99 24.33 10.85
N ILE A 487 6.34 25.10 11.88
CA ILE A 487 6.06 24.78 13.29
C ILE A 487 4.55 24.78 13.60
N ALA A 488 3.70 25.39 12.76
CA ALA A 488 2.26 25.45 13.00
C ALA A 488 1.61 24.05 13.11
N ILE A 489 2.17 23.03 12.45
CA ILE A 489 1.71 21.64 12.59
C ILE A 489 1.93 21.17 14.04
N ALA A 490 3.14 21.31 14.56
CA ALA A 490 3.48 20.93 15.94
C ALA A 490 2.70 21.74 16.99
N GLN A 491 2.43 23.03 16.72
CA GLN A 491 1.55 23.87 17.54
C GLN A 491 0.14 23.28 17.67
N ASN A 492 -0.48 22.96 16.53
CA ASN A 492 -1.85 22.45 16.50
C ASN A 492 -1.95 21.10 17.19
N CYS A 493 -0.94 20.23 17.04
CA CYS A 493 -0.90 18.93 17.70
C CYS A 493 -0.82 19.08 19.23
N ILE A 494 0.16 19.82 19.76
CA ILE A 494 0.28 20.03 21.21
C ILE A 494 -0.99 20.64 21.79
N THR A 495 -1.60 21.62 21.10
CA THR A 495 -2.86 22.22 21.55
C THR A 495 -4.02 21.24 21.54
N SER A 496 -4.11 20.36 20.52
CA SER A 496 -5.19 19.37 20.41
C SER A 496 -5.00 18.19 21.39
N ASP A 497 -3.75 17.82 21.67
CA ASP A 497 -3.39 16.67 22.49
C ASP A 497 -3.44 16.99 24.00
N THR A 498 -3.36 18.27 24.37
CA THR A 498 -3.56 18.72 25.76
C THR A 498 -5.03 19.02 26.05
N ALA A 499 -5.56 18.45 27.13
CA ALA A 499 -6.94 18.66 27.56
C ALA A 499 -7.18 20.11 28.04
N ASN A 500 -8.42 20.60 27.94
CA ASN A 500 -8.83 21.94 28.36
C ASN A 500 -8.34 22.43 29.75
N PRO A 501 -8.17 21.60 30.80
CA PRO A 501 -7.64 22.09 32.08
C PRO A 501 -6.13 22.35 32.09
N VAL A 502 -5.39 21.96 31.05
CA VAL A 502 -3.93 22.15 30.98
C VAL A 502 -3.60 23.63 30.77
N THR A 503 -2.88 24.20 31.73
CA THR A 503 -2.39 25.59 31.66
C THR A 503 -0.90 25.61 31.42
N LEU A 504 -0.45 26.23 30.32
CA LEU A 504 0.96 26.39 29.99
C LEU A 504 1.25 27.86 29.71
N ASN A 505 2.38 28.36 30.21
CA ASN A 505 2.93 29.63 29.75
C ASN A 505 3.62 29.47 28.38
N ALA A 506 3.96 30.58 27.73
CA ALA A 506 4.52 30.60 26.38
C ALA A 506 5.81 29.80 26.23
N ASN A 507 6.67 29.78 27.26
CA ASN A 507 7.94 29.04 27.21
C ASN A 507 7.74 27.54 27.44
N GLN A 508 6.82 27.15 28.31
CA GLN A 508 6.44 25.75 28.52
C GLN A 508 5.77 25.17 27.27
N TYR A 509 4.82 25.91 26.68
CA TYR A 509 4.21 25.55 25.40
C TYR A 509 5.27 25.47 24.29
N GLY A 510 6.14 26.47 24.20
CA GLY A 510 7.23 26.51 23.24
C GLY A 510 8.19 25.31 23.31
N ALA A 511 8.55 24.88 24.53
CA ALA A 511 9.37 23.69 24.74
C ALA A 511 8.70 22.42 24.20
N LEU A 512 7.39 22.25 24.43
CA LEU A 512 6.63 21.11 23.93
C LEU A 512 6.46 21.15 22.41
N VAL A 513 6.27 22.34 21.84
CA VAL A 513 6.17 22.52 20.39
C VAL A 513 7.52 22.23 19.71
N SER A 514 8.65 22.70 20.25
CA SER A 514 9.99 22.33 19.76
C SER A 514 10.23 20.82 19.80
N TRP A 515 9.79 20.18 20.89
CA TRP A 515 9.91 18.74 21.05
C TRP A 515 9.03 18.00 20.05
N ALA A 516 7.75 18.36 19.90
CA ALA A 516 6.83 17.77 18.94
C ALA A 516 7.27 17.98 17.48
N PHE A 517 7.89 19.13 17.17
CA PHE A 517 8.50 19.37 15.85
C PHE A 517 9.63 18.37 15.56
N ASN A 518 10.38 17.95 16.59
CA ASN A 518 11.46 16.99 16.45
C ASN A 518 11.01 15.53 16.42
N VAL A 519 10.02 15.14 17.23
CA VAL A 519 9.60 13.73 17.37
C VAL A 519 8.34 13.38 16.58
N GLY A 520 7.64 14.38 16.04
CA GLY A 520 6.36 14.24 15.35
C GLY A 520 5.15 14.20 16.29
N CYS A 521 3.99 14.58 15.77
CA CYS A 521 2.75 14.71 16.55
C CYS A 521 2.29 13.40 17.19
N GLY A 522 2.36 12.28 16.46
CA GLY A 522 1.92 10.99 17.01
C GLY A 522 2.72 10.55 18.24
N ALA A 523 4.04 10.72 18.20
CA ALA A 523 4.92 10.41 19.33
C ALA A 523 4.70 11.38 20.50
N ALA A 524 4.46 12.67 20.20
CA ALA A 524 4.17 13.66 21.23
C ALA A 524 2.82 13.40 21.93
N GLY A 525 1.75 13.21 21.17
CA GLY A 525 0.38 13.04 21.69
C GLY A 525 0.19 11.75 22.49
N SER A 526 0.84 10.65 22.08
CA SER A 526 0.78 9.37 22.80
C SER A 526 1.75 9.28 23.99
N SER A 527 2.51 10.34 24.28
CA SER A 527 3.56 10.30 25.30
C SER A 527 3.04 10.26 26.73
N THR A 528 3.84 9.68 27.62
CA THR A 528 3.67 9.83 29.07
C THR A 528 3.69 11.31 29.50
N LEU A 529 4.44 12.16 28.79
CA LEU A 529 4.49 13.60 29.06
C LEU A 529 3.10 14.23 28.93
N VAL A 530 2.47 14.11 27.76
CA VAL A 530 1.13 14.66 27.50
C VAL A 530 0.09 14.01 28.41
N SER A 531 0.18 12.70 28.64
CA SER A 531 -0.71 11.99 29.59
C SER A 531 -0.64 12.57 31.00
N ARG A 532 0.57 12.87 31.52
CA ARG A 532 0.76 13.47 32.85
C ARG A 532 0.25 14.91 32.92
N LEU A 533 0.47 15.71 31.87
CA LEU A 533 -0.12 17.05 31.77
C LEU A 533 -1.65 16.99 31.82
N ASN A 534 -2.27 16.08 31.06
CA ASN A 534 -3.72 15.90 31.01
C ASN A 534 -4.33 15.39 32.33
N LYS A 535 -3.52 14.72 33.16
CA LYS A 535 -3.87 14.36 34.54
C LYS A 535 -3.77 15.52 35.53
N GLY A 536 -3.40 16.72 35.08
CA GLY A 536 -3.27 17.92 35.90
C GLY A 536 -1.97 18.00 36.69
N GLU A 537 -0.96 17.19 36.36
CA GLU A 537 0.35 17.30 37.02
C GLU A 537 1.05 18.61 36.65
N ASN A 538 1.88 19.13 37.56
CA ASN A 538 2.57 20.40 37.37
C ASN A 538 3.45 20.39 36.09
N PRO A 539 3.21 21.29 35.12
CA PRO A 539 3.92 21.27 33.85
C PRO A 539 5.44 21.38 33.96
N LYS A 540 5.95 22.16 34.93
CA LYS A 540 7.38 22.31 35.16
C LYS A 540 8.02 20.97 35.57
N THR A 541 7.37 20.25 36.48
CA THR A 541 7.82 18.92 36.92
C THR A 541 7.73 17.90 35.79
N VAL A 542 6.61 17.87 35.06
CA VAL A 542 6.40 16.92 33.97
C VAL A 542 7.43 17.14 32.85
N ILE A 543 7.61 18.38 32.40
CA ILE A 543 8.57 18.74 31.36
C ILE A 543 10.01 18.36 31.79
N ALA A 544 10.41 18.72 33.01
CA ALA A 544 11.75 18.46 33.51
C ALA A 544 12.07 16.96 33.68
N THR A 545 11.05 16.12 33.91
CA THR A 545 11.23 14.68 34.14
C THR A 545 11.04 13.83 32.89
N GLU A 546 10.13 14.23 32.00
CA GLU A 546 9.78 13.44 30.82
C GLU A 546 10.59 13.80 29.58
N LEU A 547 10.84 15.09 29.29
CA LEU A 547 11.61 15.46 28.10
C LEU A 547 13.01 14.82 28.03
N PRO A 548 13.81 14.73 29.12
CA PRO A 548 15.13 14.10 29.06
C PRO A 548 15.13 12.64 28.61
N LYS A 549 13.99 11.93 28.72
CA LYS A 549 13.85 10.53 28.28
C LYS A 549 13.79 10.40 26.75
N TRP A 550 13.42 11.48 26.05
CA TRP A 550 13.30 11.55 24.59
C TRP A 550 14.63 11.93 23.91
N ASN A 551 15.71 11.26 24.30
CA ASN A 551 17.06 11.56 23.81
C ASN A 551 17.75 10.39 23.09
N LYS A 552 17.02 9.32 22.78
CA LYS A 552 17.61 8.08 22.24
C LYS A 552 17.31 7.91 20.75
N GLY A 553 18.27 7.34 20.01
CA GLY A 553 18.04 6.74 18.70
C GLY A 553 18.73 5.37 18.66
N ASN A 554 18.07 4.37 18.07
CA ASN A 554 18.47 2.96 18.19
C ASN A 554 18.72 2.53 19.65
N GLY A 555 17.88 3.01 20.57
CA GLY A 555 17.93 2.68 22.00
C GLY A 555 19.07 3.34 22.80
N LYS A 556 20.00 4.06 22.16
CA LYS A 556 21.13 4.71 22.82
C LYS A 556 20.95 6.24 22.86
N PRO A 557 21.32 6.92 23.97
CA PRO A 557 21.31 8.38 24.01
C PRO A 557 22.15 8.97 22.88
N ILE A 558 21.55 9.84 22.08
CA ILE A 558 22.22 10.62 21.05
C ILE A 558 22.62 11.96 21.66
N PRO A 559 23.92 12.32 21.69
CA PRO A 559 24.38 13.56 22.32
C PRO A 559 23.65 14.81 21.82
N GLY A 560 23.32 14.87 20.52
CA GLY A 560 22.54 15.96 19.93
C GLY A 560 21.14 16.08 20.51
N LEU A 561 20.42 14.95 20.65
CA LEU A 561 19.09 14.94 21.25
C LEU A 561 19.15 15.23 22.75
N THR A 562 20.15 14.71 23.46
CA THR A 562 20.36 15.04 24.89
C THR A 562 20.55 16.54 25.09
N ARG A 563 21.34 17.21 24.24
CA ARG A 563 21.48 18.68 24.26
C ARG A 563 20.16 19.38 23.94
N ARG A 564 19.39 18.89 22.98
CA ARG A 564 18.09 19.46 22.61
C ARG A 564 17.06 19.37 23.73
N ARG A 565 16.89 18.19 24.33
CA ARG A 565 15.99 17.99 25.48
C ARG A 565 16.37 18.87 26.66
N LYS A 566 17.68 19.04 26.93
CA LYS A 566 18.16 19.96 27.95
C LYS A 566 17.76 21.41 27.64
N ALA A 567 17.96 21.87 26.40
CA ALA A 567 17.62 23.23 26.01
C ALA A 567 16.11 23.51 26.04
N GLU A 568 15.27 22.51 25.70
CA GLU A 568 13.81 22.61 25.84
C GLU A 568 13.37 22.69 27.31
N VAL A 569 14.00 21.91 28.20
CA VAL A 569 13.76 22.01 29.65
C VAL A 569 14.22 23.37 30.20
N ASP A 570 15.38 23.86 29.76
CA ASP A 570 15.91 25.17 30.15
C ASP A 570 14.97 26.30 29.68
N LEU A 571 14.40 26.20 28.46
CA LEU A 571 13.37 27.11 27.97
C LEU A 571 12.13 27.07 28.86
N ALA A 572 11.57 25.89 29.13
CA ALA A 572 10.38 25.73 29.98
C ALA A 572 10.56 26.24 31.41
N ASN A 573 11.79 26.23 31.93
CA ASN A 573 12.14 26.76 33.25
C ASN A 573 12.33 28.28 33.28
N THR A 574 12.51 28.91 32.12
CA THR A 574 12.64 30.36 32.00
C THR A 574 11.28 31.01 32.26
N ALA A 575 11.20 31.83 33.30
CA ALA A 575 9.95 32.46 33.71
C ALA A 575 9.41 33.40 32.63
N THR A 576 8.12 33.27 32.33
CA THR A 576 7.35 34.23 31.53
C THR A 576 5.91 34.27 32.06
N ASN A 577 5.30 35.45 31.98
CA ASN A 577 3.91 35.68 32.35
C ASN A 577 2.95 35.53 31.16
N ASP A 578 3.48 35.29 29.95
CA ASP A 578 2.65 35.14 28.75
C ASP A 578 1.93 33.78 28.77
N PRO A 579 0.59 33.75 28.78
CA PRO A 579 -0.15 32.49 28.71
C PRO A 579 -0.18 31.95 27.28
N ALA A 580 -0.15 30.62 27.13
CA ALA A 580 -0.34 29.96 25.84
C ALA A 580 -1.54 29.00 25.86
N LEU A 581 -1.65 28.14 26.88
CA LEU A 581 -2.80 27.26 27.06
C LEU A 581 -3.52 27.58 28.38
N PRO A 582 -4.86 27.40 28.44
CA PRO A 582 -5.72 26.82 27.40
C PRO A 582 -6.00 27.77 26.22
N ALA A 583 -6.10 27.21 25.01
CA ALA A 583 -6.50 27.94 23.79
C ALA A 583 -7.94 27.60 23.40
N LYS A 584 -8.64 28.53 22.75
CA LYS A 584 -10.04 28.32 22.33
C LYS A 584 -10.10 27.46 21.06
N CYS A 585 -10.71 26.28 21.19
CA CYS A 585 -11.31 25.48 20.12
C CYS A 585 -12.84 25.67 20.13
#